data_AF-A0A7X1KH26-F1
#
_entry.id   AF-A0A7X1KH26-F1
#
_cell.length_a   1.000
_cell.length_b   1.000
_cell.length_c   1.000
_cell.angle_alpha   90.00
_cell.angle_beta   90.00
_cell.angle_gamma   90.00
#
_symmetry.space_group_name_H-M   'P 1'
#
loop_
_entity.id
_entity.type
_entity.pdbx_description
1 polymer ?
#
loop_
_entity_poly.entity_id
_entity_poly.type
_entity_poly.pdbx_seq_one_letter_code
_entity_poly.pdbx_strand_id
1 'polypeptide(L)'
;MITIDAFKAYGTHTGSPAQMPLDEITLLASPVALRVLGSFLLRAAQRMQEDGMEHLHLQDAWAGFDPGRHVDLVLVNNEQAAAHAP
;
A
#
# COMPACT_ATOMS: atom_id res chain seq x y z
N MET A 1 10.56 -22.16 5.77
CA MET A 1 10.95 -20.77 6.08
C MET A 1 10.53 -19.95 4.87
N ILE A 2 9.73 -18.90 5.05
CA ILE A 2 9.28 -18.06 3.93
C ILE A 2 10.40 -17.04 3.68
N THR A 3 10.94 -17.03 2.46
CA THR A 3 11.85 -15.97 2.00
C THR A 3 10.99 -14.88 1.39
N ILE A 4 11.14 -13.64 1.84
CA ILE A 4 10.45 -12.49 1.27
C ILE A 4 11.46 -11.72 0.42
N ASP A 5 11.03 -11.24 -0.75
CA ASP A 5 11.85 -10.33 -1.55
C ASP A 5 11.99 -8.97 -0.87
N ALA A 6 13.06 -8.25 -1.20
CA ALA A 6 13.23 -6.88 -0.73
C ALA A 6 12.07 -6.00 -1.23
N PHE A 7 11.52 -5.19 -0.34
CA PHE A 7 10.49 -4.20 -0.65
C PHE A 7 10.87 -2.84 -0.05
N LYS A 8 10.26 -1.78 -0.56
CA LYS A 8 10.43 -0.42 -0.06
C LYS A 8 9.09 0.13 0.41
N ALA A 9 9.13 1.00 1.39
CA ALA A 9 7.97 1.75 1.87
C ALA A 9 8.23 3.25 1.73
N TYR A 10 7.18 3.99 1.36
CA TYR A 10 7.21 5.44 1.25
C TYR A 10 6.01 6.02 2.00
N GLY A 11 6.22 7.19 2.61
CA GLY A 11 5.18 7.97 3.27
C GLY A 11 5.03 9.33 2.62
N THR A 12 3.83 9.90 2.70
CA THR A 12 3.54 11.26 2.24
C THR A 12 2.96 12.06 3.40
N HIS A 13 3.55 13.21 3.69
CA HIS A 13 3.01 14.10 4.72
C HIS A 13 1.69 14.71 4.28
N THR A 14 0.73 14.81 5.20
CA THR A 14 -0.54 15.51 4.95
C THR A 14 -0.30 16.93 4.45
N GLY A 15 -0.88 17.26 3.30
CA GLY A 15 -0.73 18.59 2.67
C GLY A 15 0.55 18.76 1.84
N SER A 16 1.37 17.71 1.68
CA SER A 16 2.53 17.70 0.79
C SER A 16 2.36 16.61 -0.27
N PRO A 17 2.72 16.85 -1.54
CA PRO A 17 2.80 15.78 -2.54
C PRO A 17 4.11 15.00 -2.45
N ALA A 18 5.07 15.42 -1.63
CA ALA A 18 6.39 14.80 -1.58
C ALA A 18 6.37 13.46 -0.81
N GLN A 19 6.93 12.43 -1.43
CA GLN A 19 7.16 11.13 -0.80
C GLN A 19 8.52 11.10 -0.08
N MET A 20 8.58 10.38 1.03
CA MET A 20 9.81 10.10 1.77
C MET A 20 9.96 8.59 2.02
N PRO A 21 11.16 8.01 1.91
CA PRO A 21 11.39 6.60 2.24
C PRO A 21 11.17 6.36 3.74
N LEU A 22 10.67 5.17 4.07
CA LEU A 22 10.40 4.75 5.45
C LEU A 22 11.20 3.49 5.79
N ASP A 23 11.82 3.49 6.97
CA ASP A 23 12.39 2.28 7.56
C ASP A 23 11.31 1.42 8.27
N GLU A 24 10.21 2.04 8.69
CA GLU A 24 9.11 1.39 9.41
C GLU A 24 7.74 2.00 9.04
N ILE A 25 6.70 1.16 9.03
CA ILE A 25 5.29 1.58 9.05
C ILE A 25 4.65 1.09 10.35
N THR A 26 4.16 2.00 11.18
CA THR A 26 3.33 1.66 12.35
C THR A 26 1.84 1.91 12.03
N LEU A 27 1.01 0.88 12.21
CA LEU A 27 -0.45 0.95 12.01
C LEU A 27 -1.20 0.92 13.35
N LEU A 28 -1.83 2.04 13.70
CA LEU A 28 -2.78 2.09 14.82
C LEU A 28 -4.18 1.76 14.32
N ALA A 29 -4.58 0.49 14.40
CA ALA A 29 -5.81 0.00 13.80
C ALA A 29 -6.53 -1.03 14.67
N SER A 30 -7.86 -1.11 14.52
CA SER A 30 -8.64 -2.17 15.15
C SER A 30 -8.42 -3.52 14.46
N PRO A 31 -8.71 -4.66 15.12
CA PRO A 31 -8.62 -5.97 14.47
C PRO A 31 -9.46 -6.11 13.20
N VAL A 32 -10.61 -5.43 13.13
CA VAL A 32 -11.47 -5.42 11.93
C VAL A 32 -10.78 -4.69 10.78
N ALA A 33 -10.20 -3.51 11.05
CA ALA A 33 -9.45 -2.76 10.05
C ALA A 33 -8.25 -3.56 9.53
N LEU A 34 -7.48 -4.22 10.43
CA LEU A 34 -6.34 -5.07 10.02
C LEU A 34 -6.76 -6.22 9.11
N ARG A 35 -7.94 -6.83 9.32
CA ARG A 35 -8.47 -7.88 8.42
C ARG A 35 -8.84 -7.35 7.04
N VAL A 36 -9.41 -6.15 6.98
CA VAL A 36 -9.72 -5.47 5.70
C VAL A 36 -8.43 -5.16 4.96
N LEU A 37 -7.42 -4.61 5.63
CA LEU A 37 -6.10 -4.34 5.07
C LEU A 37 -5.42 -5.62 4.57
N GLY A 38 -5.43 -6.71 5.35
CA GLY A 38 -4.90 -8.00 4.91
C GLY A 38 -5.60 -8.53 3.66
N SER A 39 -6.92 -8.38 3.57
CA SER A 39 -7.71 -8.78 2.39
C SER A 39 -7.42 -7.90 1.17
N PHE A 40 -7.04 -6.65 1.37
CA PHE A 40 -6.58 -5.75 0.32
C PHE A 40 -5.20 -6.17 -0.20
N LEU A 41 -4.23 -6.40 0.69
CA LEU A 41 -2.89 -6.86 0.32
C LEU A 41 -2.91 -8.17 -0.49
N LEU A 42 -3.72 -9.15 -0.06
CA LEU A 42 -3.84 -10.44 -0.76
C LEU A 42 -4.43 -10.28 -2.17
N ARG A 43 -5.47 -9.46 -2.32
CA ARG A 43 -6.09 -9.18 -3.62
C ARG A 43 -5.14 -8.42 -4.55
N ALA A 44 -4.36 -7.50 -3.99
CA ALA A 44 -3.37 -6.76 -4.75
C ALA A 44 -2.24 -7.66 -5.25
N ALA A 45 -1.71 -8.53 -4.40
CA ALA A 45 -0.70 -9.51 -4.80
C ALA A 45 -1.20 -10.41 -5.95
N GLN A 46 -2.44 -10.90 -5.85
CA GLN A 46 -3.06 -11.69 -6.91
C GLN A 46 -3.17 -10.90 -8.24
N ARG A 47 -3.64 -9.65 -8.19
CA ARG A 47 -3.77 -8.79 -9.38
C ARG A 47 -2.42 -8.43 -10.01
N MET A 48 -1.39 -8.19 -9.20
CA MET A 48 -0.04 -7.94 -9.70
C MET A 48 0.50 -9.16 -10.46
N GLN A 49 0.18 -10.38 -10.00
CA GLN A 49 0.59 -11.62 -10.63
C GLN A 49 -0.20 -11.94 -11.91
N GLU A 50 -1.52 -11.72 -11.92
CA GLU A 50 -2.42 -12.12 -13.01
C GLU A 50 -2.51 -11.07 -14.13
N ASP A 51 -2.63 -9.79 -13.76
CA ASP A 51 -2.98 -8.71 -14.69
C ASP A 51 -1.80 -7.77 -14.98
N GLY A 52 -0.64 -7.99 -14.35
CA GLY A 52 0.50 -7.07 -14.42
C GLY A 52 0.22 -5.69 -13.84
N MET A 53 -0.82 -5.58 -12.99
CA MET A 53 -1.35 -4.31 -12.51
C MET A 53 -0.29 -3.47 -11.80
N GLU A 54 -0.19 -2.20 -12.19
CA GLU A 54 0.94 -1.35 -11.83
C GLU A 54 0.79 -0.68 -10.46
N HIS A 55 -0.42 -0.24 -10.10
CA HIS A 55 -0.69 0.38 -8.81
C HIS A 55 -2.13 0.14 -8.32
N LEU A 56 -2.31 0.05 -7.01
CA LEU A 56 -3.60 -0.16 -6.36
C LEU A 56 -3.73 0.73 -5.12
N HIS A 57 -4.78 1.55 -5.08
CA HIS A 57 -5.12 2.34 -3.90
C HIS A 57 -6.17 1.63 -3.04
N LEU A 58 -6.02 1.71 -1.72
CA LEU A 58 -6.99 1.17 -0.77
C LEU A 58 -8.34 1.87 -0.90
N GLN A 59 -8.32 3.19 -1.12
CA GLN A 59 -9.54 3.99 -1.26
C GLN A 59 -10.45 3.51 -2.40
N ASP A 60 -9.87 2.98 -3.48
CA ASP A 60 -10.63 2.48 -4.63
C ASP A 60 -11.23 1.09 -4.34
N ALA A 61 -10.59 0.33 -3.44
CA ALA A 61 -10.98 -1.04 -3.11
C ALA A 61 -11.98 -1.12 -1.94
N TRP A 62 -12.16 -0.04 -1.18
CA TRP A 62 -13.00 -0.02 0.02
C TRP A 62 -14.10 1.04 -0.06
N ALA A 63 -15.34 0.60 -0.30
CA ALA A 63 -16.50 1.49 -0.44
C ALA A 63 -16.80 2.36 0.80
N GLY A 64 -16.28 1.99 1.98
CA GLY A 64 -16.41 2.76 3.22
C GLY A 64 -15.23 3.69 3.52
N PHE A 65 -14.32 3.87 2.56
CA PHE A 65 -13.17 4.74 2.74
C PHE A 65 -13.59 6.19 2.96
N ASP A 66 -12.83 6.89 3.79
CA ASP A 66 -13.07 8.28 4.18
C ASP A 66 -11.70 8.93 4.36
N PRO A 67 -11.28 9.85 3.47
CA PRO A 67 -9.95 10.46 3.50
C PRO A 67 -9.72 11.34 4.74
N GLY A 68 -10.77 11.73 5.46
CA GLY A 68 -10.67 12.45 6.73
C GLY A 68 -10.41 11.54 7.93
N ARG A 69 -10.62 10.23 7.80
CA ARG A 69 -10.52 9.24 8.89
C ARG A 69 -9.51 8.12 8.61
N HIS A 70 -9.22 7.86 7.35
CA HIS A 70 -8.44 6.73 6.90
C HIS A 70 -7.21 7.19 6.15
N VAL A 71 -6.13 6.42 6.30
CA VAL A 71 -4.90 6.58 5.53
C VAL A 71 -5.01 5.69 4.30
N ASP A 72 -4.72 6.22 3.13
CA ASP A 72 -4.67 5.43 1.90
C ASP A 72 -3.39 4.60 1.86
N LEU A 73 -3.52 3.34 1.45
CA LEU A 73 -2.38 2.45 1.21
C LEU A 73 -2.28 2.21 -0.28
N VAL A 74 -1.12 2.54 -0.85
CA VAL A 74 -0.85 2.39 -2.28
C VAL A 74 0.16 1.28 -2.46
N LEU A 75 -0.20 0.28 -3.26
CA LEU A 75 0.66 -0.84 -3.60
C LEU A 75 1.08 -0.71 -5.05
N VAL A 76 2.38 -0.69 -5.31
CA VAL A 76 2.95 -0.53 -6.65
C VAL A 76 3.82 -1.75 -6.97
N ASN A 77 3.80 -2.23 -8.20
CA ASN A 77 4.65 -3.34 -8.61
C ASN A 77 6.14 -2.93 -8.62
N ASN A 78 7.03 -3.90 -8.42
CA ASN A 78 8.46 -3.63 -8.21
C ASN A 78 9.18 -3.05 -9.45
N GLU A 79 8.68 -3.30 -10.67
CA GLU A 79 9.30 -2.79 -11.90
C GLU A 79 9.21 -1.25 -12.01
N GLN A 80 8.13 -0.64 -11.51
CA GLN A 80 7.98 0.82 -11.48
C GLN A 80 8.43 1.48 -10.18
N ALA A 81 8.47 0.76 -9.05
CA ALA A 81 9.07 1.29 -7.81
C ALA A 81 10.54 1.74 -8.01
N ALA A 82 11.24 1.15 -8.98
CA ALA A 82 12.56 1.59 -9.41
C ALA A 82 12.55 2.90 -10.22
N ALA A 83 11.48 3.18 -10.97
CA ALA A 83 11.31 4.39 -11.78
C ALA A 83 10.73 5.59 -11.00
N HIS A 84 10.22 5.37 -9.79
CA HIS A 84 9.67 6.40 -8.89
C HIS A 84 10.47 6.53 -7.59
N ALA A 85 11.66 5.91 -7.53
CA ALA A 85 12.63 6.25 -6.50
C ALA A 85 13.09 7.71 -6.72
N PRO A 86 13.15 8.54 -5.66
CA PRO A 86 13.59 9.93 -5.76
C PRO A 86 15.05 10.06 -6.23
#